data_AF-A0A158IQQ6-F1
#
_entry.id   AF-A0A158IQQ6-F1
#
_cell.length_a   1.000
_cell.length_b   1.000
_cell.length_c   1.000
_cell.angle_alpha   90.00
_cell.angle_beta   90.00
_cell.angle_gamma   90.00
#
_symmetry.space_group_name_H-M   'P 1'
#
loop_
_entity.id
_entity.type
_entity.pdbx_description
1 polymer ?
#
loop_
_entity_poly.entity_id
_entity_poly.type
_entity_poly.pdbx_seq_one_letter_code
_entity_poly.pdbx_strand_id
1 'polypeptide(L)'
;MHKDLEVGDYLLAMTAEQKNDSADPPSVTGFNVRVIVTRHDGTPIHGSTLTENSGEMTGDHGPFATVAEAFAHGEAWGRHFVARVLGGAV
;
A
#
# COMPACT_ATOMS: atom_id res chain seq x y z
N MET A 1 -3.18 10.73 3.46
CA MET A 1 -3.21 10.99 2.00
C MET A 1 -3.63 9.71 1.28
N HIS A 2 -4.30 9.81 0.14
CA HIS A 2 -4.85 8.65 -0.57
C HIS A 2 -4.46 8.68 -2.06
N LYS A 3 -4.16 7.52 -2.64
CA LYS A 3 -3.85 7.35 -4.06
C LYS A 3 -4.35 5.97 -4.53
N ASP A 4 -5.12 5.95 -5.60
CA ASP A 4 -5.51 4.72 -6.28
C ASP A 4 -4.62 4.46 -7.49
N LEU A 5 -4.35 3.19 -7.78
CA LEU A 5 -3.60 2.75 -8.96
C LEU A 5 -4.22 1.47 -9.54
N GLU A 6 -4.46 1.47 -10.84
CA GLU A 6 -4.90 0.28 -11.57
C GLU A 6 -3.70 -0.55 -12.04
N VAL A 7 -3.75 -1.87 -11.82
CA VAL A 7 -2.74 -2.85 -12.25
C VAL A 7 -3.45 -4.09 -12.81
N GLY A 8 -3.62 -4.13 -14.13
CA GLY A 8 -4.40 -5.17 -14.80
C GLY A 8 -5.86 -5.13 -14.32
N ASP A 9 -6.37 -6.27 -13.86
CA ASP A 9 -7.74 -6.39 -13.30
C ASP A 9 -7.87 -5.96 -11.84
N TYR A 10 -6.79 -5.44 -11.24
CA TYR A 10 -6.72 -5.12 -9.82
C TYR A 10 -6.62 -3.62 -9.55
N LEU A 11 -7.31 -3.18 -8.49
CA LEU A 11 -7.19 -1.85 -7.92
C LEU A 11 -6.29 -1.92 -6.70
N LEU A 12 -5.28 -1.05 -6.66
CA LEU A 12 -4.42 -0.81 -5.51
C LEU A 12 -4.82 0.51 -4.87
N ALA A 13 -5.57 0.44 -3.78
CA ALA A 13 -5.94 1.60 -2.98
C ALA A 13 -4.87 1.84 -1.91
N MET A 14 -4.10 2.91 -2.05
CA MET A 14 -2.96 3.22 -1.18
C MET A 14 -3.26 4.40 -0.27
N THR A 15 -3.04 4.20 1.02
CA THR A 15 -3.19 5.23 2.05
C THR A 15 -1.84 5.48 2.70
N ALA A 16 -1.34 6.71 2.59
CA ALA A 16 -0.19 7.17 3.35
C ALA A 16 -0.67 7.94 4.58
N GLU A 17 -0.28 7.52 5.79
CA GLU A 17 -0.66 8.17 7.03
C GLU A 17 0.57 8.85 7.64
N GLN A 18 0.36 10.05 8.18
CA GLN A 18 1.41 10.80 8.85
C GLN A 18 1.65 10.20 10.24
N LYS A 19 2.92 9.97 10.57
CA LYS A 19 3.36 9.61 11.92
C LYS A 19 3.96 10.83 12.58
N ASN A 20 3.49 11.13 13.77
CA ASN A 20 3.99 12.22 14.59
C ASN A 20 4.82 11.67 15.74
N ASP A 21 5.75 12.48 16.21
CA ASP A 21 6.56 12.14 17.36
C ASP A 21 5.67 12.11 18.61
N SER A 22 5.76 11.04 19.40
CA SER A 22 4.89 10.90 20.58
C SER A 22 5.31 11.81 21.74
N ALA A 23 6.56 12.28 21.76
CA ALA A 23 7.07 13.24 22.74
C ALA A 23 6.84 14.70 22.30
N ASP A 24 6.76 14.96 20.98
CA ASP A 24 6.37 16.24 20.40
C ASP A 24 5.36 16.04 19.24
N PRO A 25 4.04 15.95 19.53
CA PRO A 25 3.02 15.63 18.54
C PRO A 25 2.86 16.60 17.35
N PRO A 26 3.27 17.88 17.38
CA PRO A 26 3.30 18.69 16.16
C PRO A 26 4.46 18.34 15.22
N SER A 27 5.47 17.59 15.68
CA SER A 27 6.61 17.18 14.87
C SER A 27 6.28 15.92 14.07
N VAL A 28 6.36 16.04 12.76
CA VAL A 28 6.14 14.93 11.83
C VAL A 28 7.42 14.10 11.74
N THR A 29 7.35 12.84 12.18
CA THR A 29 8.46 11.89 12.10
C THR A 29 8.55 11.22 10.71
N GLY A 30 7.42 11.19 9.98
CA GLY A 30 7.37 10.69 8.61
C GLY A 30 6.01 10.13 8.25
N PHE A 31 5.99 9.15 7.35
CA PHE A 31 4.79 8.55 6.78
C PHE A 31 4.88 7.02 6.77
N ASN A 32 3.78 6.35 7.05
CA ASN A 32 3.61 4.93 6.72
C ASN A 32 2.82 4.83 5.40
N VAL A 33 2.72 3.62 4.84
CA VAL A 33 1.78 3.34 3.76
C VAL A 33 1.04 2.03 4.02
N ARG A 34 -0.21 1.96 3.61
CA ARG A 34 -1.02 0.74 3.54
C ARG A 34 -1.57 0.60 2.13
N VAL A 35 -1.63 -0.63 1.62
CA VAL A 35 -2.18 -0.94 0.30
C VAL A 35 -3.29 -1.96 0.49
N ILE A 36 -4.46 -1.65 -0.05
CA ILE A 36 -5.56 -2.58 -0.20
C ILE A 36 -5.64 -3.01 -1.67
N VAL A 37 -5.57 -4.30 -1.92
CA VAL A 37 -5.70 -4.90 -3.25
C VAL A 37 -7.11 -5.44 -3.40
N THR A 38 -7.83 -5.03 -4.45
CA THR A 38 -9.14 -5.56 -4.80
C THR A 38 -9.20 -5.89 -6.28
N ARG A 39 -10.09 -6.80 -6.70
CA ARG A 39 -10.33 -7.08 -8.12
C ARG A 39 -11.53 -6.29 -8.62
N HIS A 40 -11.44 -5.75 -9.84
CA HIS A 40 -12.46 -4.84 -10.39
C HIS A 40 -13.80 -5.53 -10.65
N ASP A 41 -13.77 -6.82 -10.97
CA ASP A 41 -14.95 -7.62 -11.25
C ASP A 41 -15.65 -8.15 -9.99
N GLY A 42 -15.16 -7.78 -8.81
CA GLY A 42 -15.72 -8.19 -7.52
C GLY A 42 -15.48 -9.67 -7.18
N THR A 43 -14.65 -10.37 -7.95
CA THR A 43 -14.27 -11.74 -7.63
C THR A 43 -13.21 -11.78 -6.53
N PRO A 44 -13.13 -12.88 -5.76
CA PRO A 44 -12.06 -13.07 -4.80
C PRO A 44 -10.68 -13.01 -5.46
N ILE A 45 -9.76 -12.29 -4.82
CA ILE A 45 -8.38 -12.17 -5.28
C ILE A 45 -7.60 -13.48 -5.06
N HIS A 46 -7.90 -14.23 -4.00
CA HIS A 46 -7.43 -15.61 -3.77
C HIS A 46 -8.35 -16.34 -2.79
N GLY A 47 -8.65 -17.62 -3.03
CA GLY A 47 -9.59 -18.38 -2.20
C GLY A 47 -10.96 -17.70 -2.08
N SER A 48 -11.36 -17.38 -0.85
CA SER A 48 -12.61 -16.64 -0.54
C SER A 48 -12.37 -15.17 -0.18
N THR A 49 -11.13 -14.68 -0.30
CA THR A 49 -10.74 -13.34 0.11
C THR A 49 -11.01 -12.35 -1.01
N LEU A 50 -11.85 -11.35 -0.76
CA LEU A 50 -12.19 -10.29 -1.73
C LEU A 50 -11.13 -9.19 -1.80
N THR A 51 -10.43 -8.93 -0.70
CA THR A 51 -9.44 -7.86 -0.58
C THR A 51 -8.23 -8.32 0.24
N GLU A 52 -7.02 -7.92 -0.17
CA GLU A 52 -5.80 -8.16 0.62
C GLU A 52 -5.31 -6.84 1.18
N ASN A 53 -4.78 -6.87 2.40
CA ASN A 53 -4.19 -5.72 3.05
C ASN A 53 -2.70 -5.96 3.29
N SER A 54 -1.84 -5.06 2.78
CA SER A 54 -0.39 -5.14 3.02
C SER A 54 0.01 -5.05 4.50
N GLY A 55 -0.91 -4.59 5.36
CA GLY A 55 -0.58 -4.06 6.67
C GLY A 55 0.11 -2.70 6.58
N GLU A 56 0.56 -2.20 7.73
CA GLU A 56 1.38 -0.99 7.79
C GLU A 56 2.79 -1.27 7.28
N MET A 57 3.23 -0.52 6.27
CA MET A 57 4.57 -0.59 5.73
C MET A 57 5.34 0.70 6.04
N THR A 58 6.62 0.53 6.35
CA THR A 58 7.60 1.58 6.64
C THR A 58 8.90 1.27 5.91
N GLY A 59 9.80 2.24 5.80
CA GLY A 59 11.14 2.00 5.29
C GLY A 59 12.01 1.21 6.29
N ASP A 60 13.21 0.83 5.85
CA ASP A 60 14.17 0.05 6.65
C ASP A 60 14.56 0.70 7.98
N HIS A 61 14.45 2.03 8.07
CA HIS A 61 14.85 2.82 9.24
C HIS A 61 13.67 3.50 9.94
N GLY A 62 12.43 3.04 9.68
CA GLY A 62 11.21 3.62 10.22
C GLY A 62 10.35 4.32 9.16
N PRO A 63 9.47 5.26 9.57
CA PRO A 63 8.56 5.93 8.65
C PRO A 63 9.29 6.58 7.46
N PHE A 64 8.66 6.56 6.28
CA PHE A 64 9.15 7.25 5.09
C PHE A 64 9.24 8.75 5.33
N ALA A 65 10.29 9.39 4.83
CA ALA A 65 10.45 10.84 5.01
C ALA A 65 9.38 11.63 4.26
N THR A 66 8.90 11.10 3.12
CA THR A 66 7.90 11.75 2.28
C THR A 66 6.75 10.83 1.90
N VAL A 67 5.58 11.43 1.63
CA VAL A 67 4.41 10.74 1.07
C VAL A 67 4.75 10.10 -0.29
N ALA A 68 5.64 10.70 -1.07
CA ALA A 68 6.04 10.19 -2.38
C ALA A 68 6.82 8.87 -2.25
N GLU A 69 7.75 8.77 -1.30
CA GLU A 69 8.46 7.52 -1.01
C GLU A 69 7.53 6.44 -0.48
N ALA A 70 6.61 6.83 0.41
CA ALA A 70 5.59 5.93 0.94
C ALA A 70 4.74 5.32 -0.19
N PHE A 71 4.27 6.16 -1.13
CA PHE A 71 3.53 5.65 -2.28
C PHE A 71 4.39 4.84 -3.24
N ALA A 72 5.62 5.26 -3.55
CA ALA A 72 6.51 4.49 -4.41
C ALA A 72 6.75 3.07 -3.86
N HIS A 73 6.89 2.94 -2.55
CA HIS A 73 7.02 1.64 -1.88
C HIS A 73 5.72 0.83 -1.95
N GLY A 74 4.57 1.47 -1.66
CA GLY A 74 3.26 0.83 -1.79
C GLY A 74 2.97 0.32 -3.20
N GLU A 75 3.31 1.11 -4.22
CA GLU A 75 3.17 0.73 -5.63
C GLU A 75 4.07 -0.46 -5.99
N ALA A 76 5.33 -0.46 -5.52
CA ALA A 76 6.25 -1.56 -5.76
C ALA A 76 5.75 -2.87 -5.11
N TRP A 77 5.29 -2.80 -3.86
CA TRP A 77 4.69 -3.94 -3.17
C TRP A 77 3.45 -4.45 -3.90
N GLY A 78 2.50 -3.56 -4.23
CA GLY A 78 1.23 -3.97 -4.85
C GLY A 78 1.42 -4.57 -6.24
N ARG A 79 2.31 -3.99 -7.07
CA ARG A 79 2.69 -4.58 -8.36
C ARG A 79 3.35 -5.94 -8.20
N HIS A 80 4.23 -6.09 -7.22
CA HIS A 80 4.84 -7.39 -6.92
C HIS A 80 3.81 -8.43 -6.49
N PHE A 81 2.89 -8.05 -5.59
CA PHE A 81 1.82 -8.93 -5.10
C PHE A 81 0.94 -9.43 -6.25
N VAL A 82 0.48 -8.51 -7.12
CA VAL A 82 -0.32 -8.87 -8.29
C VAL A 82 0.45 -9.80 -9.23
N ALA A 83 1.70 -9.45 -9.59
CA ALA A 83 2.47 -10.22 -10.57
C ALA A 83 2.93 -11.59 -10.05
N ARG A 84 3.33 -11.68 -8.77
CA ARG A 84 3.96 -12.90 -8.22
C ARG A 84 3.05 -13.75 -7.35
N VAL A 85 2.13 -13.13 -6.59
CA VAL A 85 1.26 -13.87 -5.66
C VAL A 85 -0.06 -14.23 -6.31
N LEU A 86 -0.68 -13.29 -7.03
CA LEU A 86 -1.94 -13.54 -7.72
C LEU A 86 -1.74 -14.15 -9.12
N GLY A 87 -0.50 -14.23 -9.60
CA GLY A 87 -0.17 -14.80 -10.90
C GLY A 87 -0.64 -13.94 -12.07
N GLY A 88 -0.84 -12.64 -11.86
CA GLY A 88 -1.14 -11.70 -12.94
C GLY A 88 0.01 -11.72 -13.94
N ALA A 89 -0.24 -12.32 -15.10
CA ALA A 89 0.71 -12.32 -16.21
C ALA A 89 0.99 -10.86 -16.58
N VAL A 90 2.25 -10.44 -16.41
CA VAL A 90 2.76 -9.12 -16.82
C VAL A 90 2.84 -9.06 -18.33
#